data_AF-B1ZVU4-F1
#
_entry.id   AF-B1ZVU4-F1
#
_cell.length_a   1.000
_cell.length_b   1.000
_cell.length_c   1.000
_cell.angle_alpha   90.00
_cell.angle_beta   90.00
_cell.angle_gamma   90.00
#
_symmetry.space_group_name_H-M   'P 1'
#
loop_
_entity.id
_entity.type
_entity.pdbx_description
1 polymer ?
#
loop_
_entity_poly.entity_id
_entity_poly.type
_entity_poly.pdbx_seq_one_letter_code
_entity_poly.pdbx_strand_id
1 'polypeptide(L)'
;MTSLPVPLSAAWQPTVWRGEPSWQAALGRALAVVTTTRARLIYLGALDGSRNLLNAPYPHVLPSAQSPWPNQGGHRFWLGPQSNWVWPPPAQWEYSAAAASSTEGDTLTLRLPGSDPAYPAITREYAWTAKGLRCTARWRDDGRQLFGMHVIAVDLPFIATARLHQSPEAPLGLVQVNLHGAASSGFLPHPALTCDTAQATLRAGEKVIKVGFASQPLTVDRPGGWQLSLRPGPTEGTTYDAPDKNYLSQIWVGGPEYDLAELEQLTPYLRGDATGACASSVFLAATPPADA
;
A
#
# COMPACT_ATOMS: atom_id res chain seq x y z
N MET A 1 4.06 -28.12 -19.69
CA MET A 1 5.29 -27.32 -19.54
C MET A 1 5.75 -27.46 -18.10
N THR A 2 6.79 -28.24 -17.85
CA THR A 2 7.39 -28.43 -16.53
C THR A 2 8.20 -27.17 -16.20
N SER A 3 7.68 -26.31 -15.31
CA SER A 3 8.43 -25.16 -14.81
C SER A 3 9.60 -25.68 -13.98
N LEU A 4 10.82 -25.35 -14.38
CA LEU A 4 12.00 -25.59 -13.55
C LEU A 4 11.82 -24.88 -12.20
N PRO A 5 12.24 -25.49 -11.08
CA PRO A 5 12.16 -24.86 -9.77
C PRO A 5 13.01 -23.58 -9.80
N VAL A 6 12.34 -22.43 -9.70
CA VAL A 6 13.00 -21.14 -9.55
C VAL A 6 13.74 -21.17 -8.21
N PRO A 7 15.06 -20.95 -8.17
CA PRO A 7 15.77 -20.90 -6.90
C PRO A 7 15.14 -19.84 -6.00
N LEU A 8 14.84 -20.25 -4.76
CA LEU A 8 14.33 -19.36 -3.72
C LEU A 8 15.44 -18.37 -3.36
N SER A 9 15.43 -17.20 -4.00
CA SER A 9 16.39 -16.14 -3.72
C SER A 9 15.65 -14.88 -3.30
N ALA A 10 16.05 -14.36 -2.14
CA ALA A 10 15.65 -13.04 -1.69
C ALA A 10 16.24 -11.93 -2.58
N ALA A 11 17.27 -12.25 -3.38
CA ALA A 11 17.89 -11.33 -4.32
C ALA A 11 16.97 -11.09 -5.52
N TRP A 12 16.92 -9.83 -5.94
CA TRP A 12 16.12 -9.40 -7.08
C TRP A 12 16.76 -9.80 -8.40
N GLN A 13 15.99 -10.48 -9.25
CA GLN A 13 16.43 -10.89 -10.58
C GLN A 13 15.58 -10.22 -11.65
N PRO A 14 16.19 -9.70 -12.73
CA PRO A 14 15.43 -9.22 -13.89
C PRO A 14 14.58 -10.35 -14.48
N THR A 15 13.36 -10.02 -14.89
CA THR A 15 12.41 -10.95 -15.51
C THR A 15 11.47 -10.20 -16.44
N VAL A 16 10.58 -10.92 -17.11
CA VAL A 16 9.43 -10.36 -17.83
C VAL A 16 8.16 -10.94 -17.20
N TRP A 17 7.33 -10.08 -16.64
CA TRP A 17 6.08 -10.50 -16.01
C TRP A 17 4.89 -10.03 -16.85
N ARG A 18 4.18 -10.99 -17.45
CA ARG A 18 3.02 -10.71 -18.32
C ARG A 18 3.30 -9.68 -19.43
N GLY A 19 4.54 -9.66 -19.94
CA GLY A 19 4.99 -8.74 -20.99
C GLY A 19 5.60 -7.43 -20.49
N GLU A 20 5.61 -7.16 -19.18
CA GLU A 20 6.26 -5.97 -18.60
C GLU A 20 7.68 -6.30 -18.10
N PRO A 21 8.70 -5.49 -18.44
CA PRO A 21 10.02 -5.58 -17.82
C PRO A 21 9.90 -5.44 -16.30
N SER A 22 10.44 -6.42 -15.57
CA SER A 22 10.15 -6.59 -14.16
C SER A 22 11.36 -7.10 -13.40
N TRP A 23 11.24 -7.05 -12.08
CA TRP A 23 12.14 -7.68 -11.13
C TRP A 23 11.32 -8.63 -10.26
N GLN A 24 11.89 -9.80 -9.98
CA GLN A 24 11.28 -10.77 -9.07
C GLN A 24 12.24 -11.18 -7.96
N ALA A 25 11.68 -11.46 -6.79
CA ALA A 25 12.39 -12.05 -5.66
C ALA A 25 11.43 -12.95 -4.88
N ALA A 26 11.94 -14.02 -4.27
CA ALA A 26 11.13 -14.99 -3.54
C ALA A 26 11.68 -15.25 -2.15
N LEU A 27 10.79 -15.42 -1.17
CA LEU A 27 11.13 -15.86 0.17
C LEU A 27 10.15 -16.94 0.63
N GLY A 28 10.66 -18.15 0.86
CA GLY A 28 9.82 -19.30 1.19
C GLY A 28 8.82 -19.60 0.07
N ARG A 29 7.53 -19.49 0.36
CA ARG A 29 6.44 -19.76 -0.61
C ARG A 29 5.87 -18.51 -1.25
N ALA A 30 6.44 -17.34 -0.95
CA ALA A 30 5.99 -16.06 -1.46
C ALA A 30 6.91 -15.57 -2.59
N LEU A 31 6.30 -15.11 -3.68
CA LEU A 31 6.94 -14.39 -4.77
C LEU A 31 6.50 -12.92 -4.73
N ALA A 32 7.46 -12.01 -4.89
CA ALA A 32 7.23 -10.59 -5.11
C ALA A 32 7.66 -10.23 -6.54
N VAL A 33 6.83 -9.46 -7.25
CA VAL A 33 7.17 -8.93 -8.58
C VAL A 33 6.91 -7.43 -8.64
N VAL A 34 7.94 -6.70 -9.06
CA VAL A 34 7.93 -5.25 -9.22
C VAL A 34 8.17 -4.92 -10.69
N THR A 35 7.28 -4.16 -11.32
CA THR A 35 7.47 -3.77 -12.72
C THR A 35 8.14 -2.41 -12.82
N THR A 36 9.02 -2.26 -13.80
CA THR A 36 9.61 -0.95 -14.12
C THR A 36 8.58 -0.07 -14.83
N THR A 37 7.67 -0.66 -15.63
CA THR A 37 6.62 0.05 -16.35
C THR A 37 5.64 0.80 -15.44
N ARG A 38 5.35 0.26 -14.25
CA ARG A 38 4.44 0.90 -13.27
C ARG A 38 5.19 1.44 -12.04
N ALA A 39 6.51 1.28 -12.02
CA ALA A 39 7.41 1.61 -10.92
C ALA A 39 6.95 1.09 -9.55
N ARG A 40 6.34 -0.11 -9.46
CA ARG A 40 5.75 -0.62 -8.21
C ARG A 40 5.65 -2.14 -8.12
N LEU A 41 5.50 -2.63 -6.90
CA LEU A 41 5.07 -4.00 -6.62
C LEU A 41 3.67 -4.23 -7.17
N ILE A 42 3.55 -5.19 -8.09
CA ILE A 42 2.27 -5.58 -8.72
C ILE A 42 1.86 -7.00 -8.37
N TYR A 43 2.78 -7.80 -7.82
CA TYR A 43 2.49 -9.16 -7.39
C TYR A 43 3.13 -9.42 -6.04
N LEU A 44 2.32 -9.93 -5.11
CA LEU A 44 2.80 -10.57 -3.89
C LEU A 44 1.87 -11.75 -3.61
N GLY A 45 2.39 -12.97 -3.61
CA GLY A 45 1.56 -14.15 -3.42
C GLY A 45 2.29 -15.45 -3.74
N ALA A 46 1.57 -16.45 -4.21
CA ALA A 46 2.11 -17.81 -4.37
C ALA A 46 3.32 -17.84 -5.30
N LEU A 47 4.33 -18.64 -4.93
CA LEU A 47 5.59 -18.77 -5.66
C LEU A 47 5.42 -19.22 -7.12
N ASP A 48 4.41 -20.05 -7.39
CA ASP A 48 4.10 -20.59 -8.71
C ASP A 48 3.35 -19.60 -9.63
N GLY A 49 3.08 -18.38 -9.16
CA GLY A 49 2.33 -17.38 -9.93
C GLY A 49 0.81 -17.59 -9.94
N SER A 50 0.29 -18.62 -9.28
CA SER A 50 -1.13 -19.01 -9.33
C SER A 50 -2.06 -18.05 -8.60
N ARG A 51 -1.52 -17.25 -7.66
CA ARG A 51 -2.32 -16.41 -6.77
C ARG A 51 -1.60 -15.11 -6.43
N ASN A 52 -2.08 -14.01 -7.01
CA ASN A 52 -1.74 -12.67 -6.52
C ASN A 52 -2.64 -12.31 -5.33
N LEU A 53 -2.07 -11.80 -4.25
CA LEU A 53 -2.84 -11.29 -3.11
C LEU A 53 -3.21 -9.82 -3.27
N LEU A 54 -2.57 -9.12 -4.20
CA LEU A 54 -2.82 -7.72 -4.55
C LEU A 54 -3.83 -7.62 -5.70
N ASN A 55 -4.65 -6.58 -5.69
CA ASN A 55 -5.30 -6.09 -6.91
C ASN A 55 -4.20 -5.49 -7.79
N ALA A 56 -4.05 -5.97 -9.02
CA ALA A 56 -3.12 -5.40 -10.00
C ALA A 56 -3.67 -5.68 -11.41
N PRO A 57 -4.46 -4.75 -11.97
CA PRO A 57 -5.16 -4.97 -13.24
C PRO A 57 -4.20 -5.35 -14.37
N TYR A 58 -4.60 -6.35 -15.15
CA TYR A 58 -3.89 -6.80 -16.33
C TYR A 58 -4.88 -6.98 -17.49
N PRO A 59 -4.61 -6.45 -18.69
CA PRO A 59 -3.42 -5.68 -19.08
C PRO A 59 -3.29 -4.34 -18.32
N HIS A 60 -2.10 -3.72 -18.39
CA HIS A 60 -1.88 -2.38 -17.83
C HIS A 60 -2.85 -1.39 -18.48
N VAL A 61 -3.71 -0.77 -17.67
CA VAL A 61 -4.72 0.19 -18.14
C VAL A 61 -4.14 1.59 -18.04
N LEU A 62 -4.05 2.33 -19.15
CA LEU A 62 -3.61 3.72 -19.14
C LEU A 62 -4.82 4.68 -19.09
N PRO A 63 -4.64 5.90 -18.55
CA PRO A 63 -5.64 6.96 -18.62
C PRO A 63 -6.19 7.14 -20.04
N SER A 64 -7.52 7.29 -20.14
CA SER A 64 -8.26 7.53 -21.38
C SER A 64 -9.38 8.55 -21.15
N ALA A 65 -10.04 9.01 -22.22
CA ALA A 65 -11.18 9.92 -22.07
C ALA A 65 -12.35 9.28 -21.30
N GLN A 66 -12.53 7.96 -21.41
CA GLN A 66 -13.59 7.19 -20.76
C GLN A 66 -13.24 6.77 -19.33
N SER A 67 -11.94 6.59 -19.05
CA SER A 67 -11.42 6.28 -17.72
C SER A 67 -10.16 7.13 -17.51
N PRO A 68 -10.31 8.40 -17.08
CA PRO A 68 -9.16 9.29 -16.90
C PRO A 68 -8.28 8.86 -15.73
N TRP A 69 -8.83 8.11 -14.77
CA TRP A 69 -8.14 7.71 -13.54
C TRP A 69 -8.29 6.20 -13.30
N PRO A 70 -7.77 5.34 -14.20
CA PRO A 70 -7.91 3.91 -14.04
C PRO A 70 -7.12 3.46 -12.81
N ASN A 71 -7.69 2.49 -12.09
CA ASN A 71 -6.99 1.84 -10.99
C ASN A 71 -5.75 1.09 -11.52
N GLN A 72 -4.59 1.35 -10.93
CA GLN A 72 -3.32 0.69 -11.25
C GLN A 72 -2.99 -0.49 -10.34
N GLY A 73 -3.67 -0.58 -9.20
CA GLY A 73 -3.43 -1.56 -8.16
C GLY A 73 -2.00 -1.52 -7.59
N GLY A 74 -1.62 -2.63 -6.97
CA GLY A 74 -0.30 -2.87 -6.41
C GLY A 74 -0.02 -2.07 -5.13
N HIS A 75 1.27 -1.87 -4.86
CA HIS A 75 1.75 -0.97 -3.81
C HIS A 75 1.93 0.44 -4.35
N ARG A 76 1.13 1.38 -3.85
CA ARG A 76 1.23 2.80 -4.19
C ARG A 76 1.79 3.58 -3.01
N PHE A 77 2.35 4.74 -3.32
CA PHE A 77 2.77 5.69 -2.30
C PHE A 77 2.46 7.11 -2.78
N TRP A 78 1.73 7.85 -1.96
CA TRP A 78 1.35 9.25 -2.21
C TRP A 78 1.83 10.14 -1.06
N LEU A 79 2.09 11.41 -1.35
CA LEU A 79 2.41 12.43 -0.35
C LEU A 79 1.24 13.43 -0.20
N GLY A 80 0.85 13.72 1.04
CA GLY A 80 -0.18 14.67 1.46
C GLY A 80 0.35 16.07 1.80
N PRO A 81 -0.47 16.97 2.39
CA PRO A 81 -1.57 16.66 3.30
C PRO A 81 -2.87 16.32 2.57
N GLN A 82 -3.79 15.61 3.24
CA GLN A 82 -5.06 15.15 2.67
C GLN A 82 -5.99 16.29 2.25
N SER A 83 -5.98 17.42 2.97
CA SER A 83 -6.69 18.64 2.57
C SER A 83 -6.21 19.19 1.22
N ASN A 84 -4.97 18.86 0.85
CA ASN A 84 -4.32 19.28 -0.39
C ASN A 84 -4.15 18.09 -1.35
N TRP A 85 -4.75 16.93 -1.04
CA TRP A 85 -4.88 15.88 -2.05
C TRP A 85 -5.78 16.42 -3.13
N VAL A 86 -5.15 16.90 -4.19
CA VAL A 86 -5.79 16.88 -5.49
C VAL A 86 -5.96 15.39 -5.77
N TRP A 87 -7.20 14.90 -5.64
CA TRP A 87 -7.56 13.67 -6.31
C TRP A 87 -7.88 14.05 -7.76
N PRO A 88 -7.18 13.47 -8.73
CA PRO A 88 -6.22 12.35 -8.63
C PRO A 88 -4.79 12.79 -8.23
N PRO A 89 -3.97 11.85 -7.68
CA PRO A 89 -2.57 12.13 -7.41
C PRO A 89 -1.83 12.56 -8.69
N PRO A 90 -0.68 13.25 -8.56
CA PRO A 90 0.19 13.55 -9.68
C PRO A 90 0.41 12.34 -10.58
N ALA A 91 0.13 12.51 -11.88
CA ALA A 91 0.20 11.42 -12.85
C ALA A 91 1.59 10.74 -12.86
N GLN A 92 2.65 11.48 -12.54
CA GLN A 92 4.01 10.93 -12.43
C GLN A 92 4.17 9.90 -11.31
N TRP A 93 3.44 10.04 -10.20
CA TRP A 93 3.49 9.08 -9.10
C TRP A 93 2.67 7.82 -9.38
N GLU A 94 1.61 7.97 -10.17
CA GLU A 94 0.59 6.94 -10.39
C GLU A 94 0.73 6.20 -11.73
N TYR A 95 1.21 6.83 -12.80
CA TYR A 95 1.18 6.26 -14.15
C TYR A 95 2.53 6.22 -14.86
N SER A 96 3.60 6.77 -14.26
CA SER A 96 4.92 6.75 -14.89
C SER A 96 5.69 5.46 -14.61
N ALA A 97 6.45 5.05 -15.63
CA ALA A 97 7.52 4.08 -15.47
C ALA A 97 8.65 4.64 -14.59
N ALA A 98 9.46 3.74 -14.05
CA ALA A 98 10.66 4.11 -13.32
C ALA A 98 11.65 4.80 -14.28
N ALA A 99 12.16 5.96 -13.88
CA ALA A 99 13.22 6.65 -14.61
C ALA A 99 14.54 5.86 -14.54
N ALA A 100 14.76 5.15 -13.44
CA ALA A 100 15.86 4.22 -13.27
C ALA A 100 15.48 3.10 -12.29
N SER A 101 16.07 1.92 -12.48
CA SER A 101 16.01 0.82 -11.51
C SER A 101 17.40 0.23 -11.29
N SER A 102 17.72 -0.11 -10.04
CA SER A 102 19.00 -0.73 -9.67
C SER A 102 18.81 -1.69 -8.51
N THR A 103 19.73 -2.64 -8.36
CA THR A 103 19.79 -3.55 -7.21
C THR A 103 21.11 -3.36 -6.47
N GLU A 104 21.06 -3.27 -5.14
CA GLU A 104 22.23 -3.27 -4.26
C GLU A 104 21.98 -4.27 -3.13
N GLY A 105 22.79 -5.33 -3.09
CA GLY A 105 22.50 -6.50 -2.25
C GLY A 105 21.10 -7.06 -2.53
N ASP A 106 20.28 -7.19 -1.48
CA ASP A 106 18.91 -7.69 -1.55
C ASP A 106 17.85 -6.58 -1.73
N THR A 107 18.27 -5.34 -2.00
CA THR A 107 17.37 -4.20 -2.17
C THR A 107 17.23 -3.83 -3.64
N LEU A 108 15.99 -3.80 -4.14
CA LEU A 108 15.63 -3.20 -5.41
C LEU A 108 15.20 -1.76 -5.19
N THR A 109 15.77 -0.83 -5.96
CA THR A 109 15.46 0.59 -5.92
C THR A 109 14.88 1.03 -7.26
N LEU A 110 13.73 1.71 -7.24
CA LEU A 110 13.13 2.37 -8.40
C LEU A 110 13.00 3.87 -8.15
N ARG A 111 13.60 4.68 -9.02
CA ARG A 111 13.47 6.15 -8.98
C ARG A 111 12.36 6.55 -9.93
N LEU A 112 11.34 7.24 -9.42
CA LEU A 112 10.30 7.82 -10.27
C LEU A 112 10.82 9.11 -10.93
N PRO A 113 10.23 9.53 -12.07
CA PRO A 113 10.50 10.86 -12.63
C PRO A 113 10.17 11.96 -11.63
N GLY A 114 11.06 12.95 -11.50
CA GLY A 114 10.87 14.17 -10.69
C GLY A 114 10.57 15.38 -11.55
N SER A 115 9.68 15.23 -12.53
CA SER A 115 9.42 16.24 -13.56
C SER A 115 8.56 17.41 -13.10
N ASP A 116 7.69 17.19 -12.11
CA ASP A 116 6.83 18.25 -11.57
C ASP A 116 7.49 18.91 -10.34
N PRO A 117 7.93 20.19 -10.42
CA PRO A 117 8.55 20.89 -9.30
C PRO A 117 7.57 21.14 -8.14
N ALA A 118 6.26 21.02 -8.38
CA ALA A 118 5.26 21.08 -7.32
C ALA A 118 5.25 19.81 -6.46
N TYR A 119 6.05 18.79 -6.73
CA TYR A 119 6.00 17.54 -5.99
C TYR A 119 7.41 16.94 -5.84
N PRO A 120 7.82 16.50 -4.64
CA PRO A 120 9.13 15.89 -4.48
C PRO A 120 9.21 14.59 -5.28
N ALA A 121 10.40 14.31 -5.81
CA ALA A 121 10.68 13.03 -6.46
C ALA A 121 10.62 11.90 -5.43
N ILE A 122 10.02 10.77 -5.83
CA ILE A 122 9.85 9.59 -4.98
C ILE A 122 10.81 8.51 -5.46
N THR A 123 11.50 7.87 -4.51
CA THR A 123 12.22 6.62 -4.72
C THR A 123 11.53 5.51 -3.94
N ARG A 124 11.29 4.36 -4.57
CA ARG A 124 10.71 3.18 -3.93
C ARG A 124 11.77 2.09 -3.79
N GLU A 125 11.87 1.49 -2.61
CA GLU A 125 12.79 0.40 -2.33
C GLU A 125 12.02 -0.83 -1.86
N TYR A 126 12.48 -2.01 -2.28
CA TYR A 126 11.88 -3.29 -1.92
C TYR A 126 12.98 -4.25 -1.46
N ALA A 127 12.84 -4.81 -0.27
CA ALA A 127 13.80 -5.75 0.29
C ALA A 127 13.11 -6.80 1.16
N TRP A 128 13.43 -8.07 0.97
CA TRP A 128 12.98 -9.12 1.87
C TRP A 128 13.66 -9.02 3.23
N THR A 129 12.89 -9.23 4.30
CA THR A 129 13.36 -9.25 5.68
C THR A 129 12.69 -10.39 6.45
N ALA A 130 13.15 -10.66 7.67
CA ALA A 130 12.47 -11.60 8.56
C ALA A 130 11.01 -11.23 8.88
N LYS A 131 10.61 -9.96 8.68
CA LYS A 131 9.24 -9.47 8.90
C LYS A 131 8.35 -9.54 7.65
N GLY A 132 8.89 -9.99 6.52
CA GLY A 132 8.25 -9.93 5.20
C GLY A 132 8.96 -8.95 4.26
N LEU A 133 8.29 -8.61 3.16
CA LEU A 133 8.78 -7.67 2.17
C LEU A 133 8.68 -6.23 2.71
N ARG A 134 9.82 -5.62 3.01
CA ARG A 134 9.89 -4.20 3.35
C ARG A 134 9.71 -3.38 2.07
N CYS A 135 8.72 -2.50 2.08
CA CYS A 135 8.44 -1.54 1.01
C CYS A 135 8.70 -0.14 1.55
N THR A 136 9.78 0.50 1.11
CA THR A 136 10.17 1.84 1.55
C THR A 136 9.87 2.86 0.46
N ALA A 137 9.35 4.01 0.84
CA ALA A 137 9.33 5.20 -0.01
C ALA A 137 10.25 6.27 0.59
N ARG A 138 11.03 6.93 -0.26
CA ARG A 138 11.94 8.01 0.10
C ARG A 138 11.62 9.27 -0.70
N TRP A 139 11.75 10.41 -0.06
CA TRP A 139 11.61 11.74 -0.67
C TRP A 139 12.53 12.73 0.05
N ARG A 140 12.66 13.93 -0.51
CA ARG A 140 13.34 15.04 0.17
C ARG A 140 12.33 16.00 0.76
N ASP A 141 12.61 16.46 1.97
CA ASP A 141 11.89 17.58 2.57
C ASP A 141 12.21 18.85 1.77
N ASP A 142 11.16 19.58 1.41
CA ASP A 142 11.22 20.84 0.69
C ASP A 142 10.55 21.98 1.50
N GLY A 143 10.34 21.76 2.80
CA GLY A 143 9.74 22.72 3.72
C GLY A 143 8.21 22.63 3.81
N ARG A 144 7.56 21.88 2.92
CA ARG A 144 6.10 21.70 2.96
C ARG A 144 5.69 20.66 3.99
N GLN A 145 4.48 20.81 4.52
CA GLN A 145 3.90 19.87 5.48
C GLN A 145 3.35 18.64 4.77
N LEU A 146 4.22 17.66 4.50
CA LEU A 146 3.84 16.42 3.81
C LEU A 146 3.83 15.23 4.76
N PHE A 147 2.85 14.34 4.60
CA PHE A 147 2.88 12.98 5.15
C PHE A 147 2.81 11.98 3.99
N GLY A 148 3.37 10.79 4.16
CA GLY A 148 3.28 9.71 3.19
C GLY A 148 2.11 8.78 3.47
N MET A 149 1.58 8.16 2.42
CA MET A 149 0.58 7.10 2.54
C MET A 149 0.97 5.93 1.65
N HIS A 150 1.29 4.80 2.27
CA HIS A 150 1.42 3.52 1.56
C HIS A 150 0.02 2.95 1.36
N VAL A 151 -0.31 2.55 0.12
CA VAL A 151 -1.62 2.01 -0.23
C VAL A 151 -1.45 0.64 -0.88
N ILE A 152 -2.15 -0.36 -0.35
CA ILE A 152 -2.18 -1.72 -0.86
C ILE A 152 -3.61 -2.05 -1.30
N ALA A 153 -3.82 -2.11 -2.61
CA ALA A 153 -5.12 -2.48 -3.17
C ALA A 153 -5.30 -4.01 -3.17
N VAL A 154 -6.50 -4.49 -2.83
CA VAL A 154 -6.89 -5.91 -2.86
C VAL A 154 -8.23 -6.10 -3.56
N ASP A 155 -8.34 -7.17 -4.37
CA ASP A 155 -9.59 -7.49 -5.08
C ASP A 155 -10.68 -7.98 -4.12
N LEU A 156 -11.95 -7.86 -4.52
CA LEU A 156 -13.04 -8.55 -3.84
C LEU A 156 -13.08 -10.05 -4.20
N PRO A 157 -13.63 -10.90 -3.33
CA PRO A 157 -14.01 -10.61 -1.96
C PRO A 157 -12.78 -10.45 -1.04
N PHE A 158 -12.91 -9.65 0.01
CA PHE A 158 -11.95 -9.60 1.12
C PHE A 158 -12.68 -9.58 2.46
N ILE A 159 -11.97 -10.02 3.49
CA ILE A 159 -12.34 -9.82 4.90
C ILE A 159 -11.12 -9.23 5.58
N ALA A 160 -11.23 -7.99 6.06
CA ALA A 160 -10.16 -7.32 6.78
C ALA A 160 -10.46 -7.31 8.26
N THR A 161 -9.41 -7.44 9.07
CA THR A 161 -9.50 -7.42 10.53
C THR A 161 -8.53 -6.40 11.10
N ALA A 162 -8.99 -5.66 12.12
CA ALA A 162 -8.21 -4.67 12.84
C ALA A 162 -8.56 -4.71 14.34
N ARG A 163 -7.58 -4.49 15.21
CA ARG A 163 -7.78 -4.43 16.66
C ARG A 163 -8.35 -3.07 17.04
N LEU A 164 -9.26 -3.08 18.01
CA LEU A 164 -9.87 -1.88 18.57
C LEU A 164 -9.08 -1.42 19.79
N HIS A 165 -8.61 -0.18 19.75
CA HIS A 165 -7.91 0.47 20.86
C HIS A 165 -8.74 1.65 21.33
N GLN A 166 -9.62 1.41 22.31
CA GLN A 166 -10.55 2.43 22.81
C GLN A 166 -9.80 3.57 23.51
N SER A 167 -10.20 4.80 23.21
CA SER A 167 -9.74 6.01 23.89
C SER A 167 -10.91 6.97 24.12
N PRO A 168 -10.76 8.03 24.93
CA PRO A 168 -11.77 9.06 25.06
C PRO A 168 -12.17 9.69 23.70
N GLU A 169 -11.23 9.81 22.77
CA GLU A 169 -11.43 10.39 21.43
C GLU A 169 -12.03 9.40 20.42
N ALA A 170 -11.83 8.09 20.61
CA ALA A 170 -12.50 7.02 19.88
C ALA A 170 -12.97 5.91 20.81
N PRO A 171 -14.18 6.03 21.39
CA PRO A 171 -14.72 5.05 22.34
C PRO A 171 -14.90 3.65 21.74
N LEU A 172 -15.07 3.55 20.41
CA LEU A 172 -15.14 2.28 19.69
C LEU A 172 -13.77 1.75 19.25
N GLY A 173 -12.68 2.51 19.50
CA GLY A 173 -11.33 2.17 19.08
C GLY A 173 -11.06 2.32 17.57
N LEU A 174 -11.94 3.01 16.85
CA LEU A 174 -11.81 3.37 15.44
C LEU A 174 -12.51 4.71 15.16
N VAL A 175 -12.14 5.36 14.05
CA VAL A 175 -12.78 6.59 13.56
C VAL A 175 -13.19 6.44 12.10
N GLN A 176 -14.21 7.16 11.68
CA GLN A 176 -14.49 7.35 10.26
C GLN A 176 -13.60 8.46 9.72
N VAL A 177 -12.84 8.16 8.67
CA VAL A 177 -11.94 9.13 8.01
C VAL A 177 -12.69 9.76 6.85
N ASN A 178 -12.80 11.08 6.84
CA ASN A 178 -13.43 11.80 5.75
C ASN A 178 -12.41 12.21 4.71
N LEU A 179 -12.61 11.78 3.46
CA LEU A 179 -11.71 12.07 2.35
C LEU A 179 -11.63 13.57 1.97
N HIS A 180 -12.58 14.40 2.42
CA HIS A 180 -12.74 15.80 1.98
C HIS A 180 -12.79 16.84 3.11
N GLY A 181 -12.20 16.56 4.28
CA GLY A 181 -12.05 17.55 5.34
C GLY A 181 -13.35 18.01 6.04
N ALA A 182 -14.51 17.45 5.69
CA ALA A 182 -15.71 17.59 6.52
C ALA A 182 -15.45 16.97 7.90
N ALA A 183 -16.03 17.53 8.97
CA ALA A 183 -16.04 16.88 10.27
C ALA A 183 -16.62 15.46 10.11
N SER A 184 -15.91 14.44 10.64
CA SER A 184 -16.34 13.04 10.69
C SER A 184 -17.81 12.97 11.09
N SER A 185 -18.69 12.71 10.14
CA SER A 185 -20.14 12.74 10.34
C SER A 185 -20.76 11.64 9.49
N GLY A 186 -21.25 10.59 10.14
CA GLY A 186 -22.09 9.60 9.46
C GLY A 186 -22.01 8.17 9.97
N PHE A 187 -22.37 7.96 11.24
CA PHE A 187 -22.83 6.71 11.86
C PHE A 187 -22.02 5.42 11.62
N LEU A 188 -21.28 5.07 12.68
CA LEU A 188 -21.12 3.68 13.08
C LEU A 188 -22.39 3.26 13.84
N PRO A 189 -22.99 2.07 13.57
CA PRO A 189 -22.49 0.99 12.72
C PRO A 189 -22.75 1.18 11.22
N HIS A 190 -21.90 0.59 10.38
CA HIS A 190 -21.98 0.62 8.92
C HIS A 190 -22.10 -0.81 8.37
N PRO A 191 -22.86 -1.10 7.29
CA PRO A 191 -23.07 -2.48 6.81
C PRO A 191 -21.80 -3.26 6.49
N ALA A 192 -20.77 -2.56 5.99
CA ALA A 192 -19.46 -3.13 5.70
C ALA A 192 -18.60 -3.39 6.96
N LEU A 193 -19.07 -3.06 8.16
CA LEU A 193 -18.29 -3.06 9.40
C LEU A 193 -19.07 -3.69 10.55
N THR A 194 -18.50 -4.75 11.12
CA THR A 194 -18.97 -5.34 12.38
C THR A 194 -17.88 -5.17 13.43
N CYS A 195 -18.23 -4.67 14.60
CA CYS A 195 -17.32 -4.56 15.73
C CYS A 195 -17.77 -5.47 16.87
N ASP A 196 -16.83 -6.14 17.52
CA ASP A 196 -16.99 -6.67 18.87
C ASP A 196 -16.21 -5.80 19.88
N THR A 197 -15.87 -6.33 21.05
CA THR A 197 -15.15 -5.57 22.09
C THR A 197 -13.67 -5.36 21.79
N ALA A 198 -13.06 -6.16 20.93
CA ALA A 198 -11.61 -6.16 20.68
C ALA A 198 -11.24 -5.98 19.19
N GLN A 199 -12.18 -6.20 18.27
CA GLN A 199 -11.90 -6.32 16.85
C GLN A 199 -13.00 -5.68 15.99
N ALA A 200 -12.56 -4.98 14.95
CA ALA A 200 -13.36 -4.63 13.80
C ALA A 200 -13.13 -5.64 12.68
N THR A 201 -14.22 -6.08 12.05
CA THR A 201 -14.20 -6.87 10.82
C THR A 201 -14.86 -6.07 9.72
N LEU A 202 -14.13 -5.88 8.62
CA LEU A 202 -14.61 -5.16 7.44
C LEU A 202 -14.83 -6.12 6.28
N ARG A 203 -15.93 -5.93 5.56
CA ARG A 203 -16.33 -6.73 4.41
C ARG A 203 -16.58 -5.84 3.20
N ALA A 204 -16.16 -6.34 2.05
CA ALA A 204 -16.31 -5.69 0.78
C ALA A 204 -17.75 -5.58 0.26
N GLY A 205 -17.96 -4.72 -0.74
CA GLY A 205 -19.09 -4.82 -1.67
C GLY A 205 -20.44 -4.34 -1.14
N GLU A 206 -20.53 -4.03 0.16
CA GLU A 206 -21.75 -3.53 0.79
C GLU A 206 -21.96 -2.03 0.52
N LYS A 207 -21.01 -1.19 0.93
CA LYS A 207 -21.05 0.27 0.83
C LYS A 207 -19.64 0.88 0.97
N VAL A 208 -19.46 2.09 0.44
CA VAL A 208 -18.21 2.86 0.58
C VAL A 208 -18.02 3.30 2.03
N ILE A 209 -16.88 2.97 2.64
CA ILE A 209 -16.47 3.51 3.94
C ILE A 209 -14.95 3.65 4.00
N LYS A 210 -14.46 4.66 4.71
CA LYS A 210 -13.06 4.75 5.13
C LYS A 210 -12.98 4.81 6.65
N VAL A 211 -12.29 3.87 7.26
CA VAL A 211 -12.07 3.82 8.70
C VAL A 211 -10.59 3.96 9.02
N GLY A 212 -10.30 4.63 10.12
CA GLY A 212 -8.95 4.79 10.66
C GLY A 212 -8.83 4.16 12.04
N PHE A 213 -7.63 3.64 12.31
CA PHE A 213 -7.24 3.01 13.56
C PHE A 213 -5.91 3.58 14.03
N ALA A 214 -5.64 3.47 15.33
CA ALA A 214 -4.28 3.68 15.85
C ALA A 214 -3.29 2.79 15.07
N SER A 215 -2.06 3.30 14.89
CA SER A 215 -1.03 2.63 14.08
C SER A 215 -0.86 1.16 14.48
N GLN A 216 -1.20 0.25 13.57
CA GLN A 216 -1.22 -1.19 13.83
C GLN A 216 -1.10 -2.02 12.53
N PRO A 217 -0.76 -3.30 12.61
CA PRO A 217 -0.95 -4.25 11.52
C PRO A 217 -2.40 -4.31 11.04
N LEU A 218 -2.60 -4.26 9.73
CA LEU A 218 -3.85 -4.59 9.07
C LEU A 218 -3.71 -5.95 8.39
N THR A 219 -4.73 -6.80 8.51
CA THR A 219 -4.68 -8.15 7.97
C THR A 219 -5.92 -8.46 7.16
N VAL A 220 -5.73 -9.12 6.02
CA VAL A 220 -6.80 -9.49 5.10
C VAL A 220 -6.68 -10.96 4.73
N ASP A 221 -7.78 -11.69 4.89
CA ASP A 221 -7.90 -13.05 4.40
C ASP A 221 -8.22 -13.02 2.90
N ARG A 222 -7.53 -13.89 2.16
CA ARG A 222 -7.58 -13.98 0.70
C ARG A 222 -8.04 -15.39 0.27
N PRO A 223 -8.58 -15.53 -0.95
CA PRO A 223 -9.03 -16.83 -1.46
C PRO A 223 -7.96 -17.93 -1.35
N GLY A 224 -8.41 -19.14 -1.01
CA GLY A 224 -7.53 -20.30 -0.83
C GLY A 224 -6.77 -20.32 0.50
N GLY A 225 -7.27 -19.61 1.52
CA GLY A 225 -6.70 -19.59 2.88
C GLY A 225 -5.38 -18.82 3.00
N TRP A 226 -5.01 -18.04 1.99
CA TRP A 226 -3.89 -17.12 2.07
C TRP A 226 -4.25 -15.92 2.94
N GLN A 227 -3.24 -15.32 3.55
CA GLN A 227 -3.38 -14.08 4.30
C GLN A 227 -2.37 -13.05 3.83
N LEU A 228 -2.82 -11.80 3.68
CA LEU A 228 -1.97 -10.64 3.44
C LEU A 228 -1.98 -9.75 4.68
N SER A 229 -0.80 -9.41 5.19
CA SER A 229 -0.66 -8.46 6.30
C SER A 229 0.15 -7.24 5.87
N LEU A 230 -0.34 -6.04 6.21
CA LEU A 230 0.31 -4.75 6.04
C LEU A 230 0.65 -4.19 7.42
N ARG A 231 1.94 -4.06 7.72
CA ARG A 231 2.44 -3.59 9.02
C ARG A 231 3.16 -2.25 8.88
N PRO A 232 2.98 -1.31 9.82
CA PRO A 232 3.83 -0.13 9.93
C PRO A 232 5.31 -0.54 10.04
N GLY A 233 6.17 0.22 9.39
CA GLY A 233 7.62 0.08 9.45
C GLY A 233 8.29 1.35 9.97
N PRO A 234 9.64 1.39 9.95
CA PRO A 234 10.38 2.57 10.38
C PRO A 234 10.15 3.77 9.46
N THR A 235 10.26 4.96 10.04
CA THR A 235 10.32 6.24 9.34
C THR A 235 11.68 6.89 9.55
N GLU A 236 12.12 7.71 8.59
CA GLU A 236 13.33 8.53 8.63
C GLU A 236 12.92 10.00 8.54
N GLY A 237 13.52 10.84 9.38
CA GLY A 237 13.13 12.24 9.58
C GLY A 237 12.61 12.52 10.99
N THR A 238 12.30 13.78 11.27
CA THR A 238 11.76 14.23 12.56
C THR A 238 10.25 14.35 12.47
N THR A 239 9.53 13.60 13.31
CA THR A 239 8.07 13.72 13.46
C THR A 239 7.74 14.99 14.25
N TYR A 240 6.77 15.77 13.78
CA TYR A 240 6.30 16.96 14.50
C TYR A 240 4.77 17.05 14.65
N ASP A 241 4.02 16.29 13.86
CA ASP A 241 2.55 16.20 13.93
C ASP A 241 2.09 14.91 13.24
N ALA A 242 0.78 14.59 13.25
CA ALA A 242 0.22 13.43 12.57
C ALA A 242 -1.10 13.77 11.83
N PRO A 243 -1.32 13.21 10.62
CA PRO A 243 -2.61 13.33 9.95
C PRO A 243 -3.70 12.55 10.71
N ASP A 244 -4.95 12.90 10.42
CA ASP A 244 -6.15 12.19 10.90
C ASP A 244 -6.12 11.88 12.39
N LYS A 245 -5.67 12.83 13.22
CA LYS A 245 -5.56 12.66 14.68
C LYS A 245 -4.80 11.40 15.09
N ASN A 246 -3.76 11.04 14.34
CA ASN A 246 -2.90 9.88 14.58
C ASN A 246 -3.57 8.51 14.32
N TYR A 247 -4.69 8.47 13.59
CA TYR A 247 -5.29 7.23 13.09
C TYR A 247 -4.62 6.80 11.77
N LEU A 248 -3.36 6.37 11.89
CA LEU A 248 -2.44 6.17 10.77
C LEU A 248 -2.63 4.87 10.00
N SER A 249 -3.37 3.90 10.53
CA SER A 249 -3.72 2.68 9.80
C SER A 249 -5.15 2.78 9.33
N GLN A 250 -5.39 2.71 8.03
CA GLN A 250 -6.72 2.95 7.47
C GLN A 250 -7.14 1.85 6.51
N ILE A 251 -8.45 1.64 6.41
CA ILE A 251 -9.06 0.74 5.43
C ILE A 251 -10.12 1.55 4.69
N TRP A 252 -9.95 1.66 3.38
CA TRP A 252 -11.00 2.13 2.48
C TRP A 252 -11.66 0.93 1.81
N VAL A 253 -12.97 0.86 1.89
CA VAL A 253 -13.79 -0.15 1.21
C VAL A 253 -14.49 0.54 0.05
N GLY A 254 -14.23 0.07 -1.16
CA GLY A 254 -14.90 0.56 -2.36
C GLY A 254 -16.37 0.16 -2.42
N GLY A 255 -17.16 1.00 -3.07
CA GLY A 255 -18.52 0.67 -3.47
C GLY A 255 -18.55 -0.35 -4.62
N PRO A 256 -19.75 -0.79 -5.03
CA PRO A 256 -19.93 -1.74 -6.13
C PRO A 256 -19.22 -1.35 -7.43
N GLU A 257 -18.94 -0.07 -7.65
CA GLU A 257 -18.27 0.48 -8.83
C GLU A 257 -16.74 0.36 -8.84
N TYR A 258 -16.10 0.11 -7.69
CA TYR A 258 -14.63 0.06 -7.58
C TYR A 258 -14.07 -1.37 -7.46
N ASP A 259 -14.90 -2.34 -7.06
CA ASP A 259 -14.56 -3.77 -6.90
C ASP A 259 -13.20 -4.03 -6.22
N LEU A 260 -12.85 -3.21 -5.21
CA LEU A 260 -11.62 -3.34 -4.45
C LEU A 260 -11.73 -2.72 -3.05
N ALA A 261 -10.75 -3.02 -2.20
CA ALA A 261 -10.44 -2.24 -1.00
C ALA A 261 -8.95 -1.87 -0.94
N GLU A 262 -8.65 -0.88 -0.11
CA GLU A 262 -7.32 -0.36 0.10
C GLU A 262 -6.95 -0.46 1.57
N LEU A 263 -5.83 -1.13 1.85
CA LEU A 263 -5.16 -1.08 3.15
C LEU A 263 -4.13 0.02 3.10
N GLU A 264 -4.18 0.92 4.06
CA GLU A 264 -3.35 2.12 4.06
C GLU A 264 -2.54 2.24 5.35
N GLN A 265 -1.30 2.69 5.21
CA GLN A 265 -0.45 3.09 6.33
C GLN A 265 0.09 4.49 6.04
N LEU A 266 -0.38 5.44 6.82
CA LEU A 266 0.05 6.82 6.79
C LEU A 266 1.29 6.99 7.67
N THR A 267 2.11 7.97 7.32
CA THR A 267 3.18 8.45 8.17
C THR A 267 2.67 9.60 9.04
N PRO A 268 3.34 9.89 10.16
CA PRO A 268 3.30 11.23 10.72
C PRO A 268 3.78 12.28 9.70
N TYR A 269 3.58 13.55 9.97
CA TYR A 269 4.26 14.61 9.24
C TYR A 269 5.76 14.57 9.58
N LEU A 270 6.59 14.51 8.53
CA LEU A 270 8.04 14.38 8.68
C LEU A 270 8.75 15.65 8.19
N ARG A 271 9.68 16.16 9.00
CA ARG A 271 10.77 17.01 8.53
C ARG A 271 11.98 16.17 8.19
N GLY A 272 12.72 16.57 7.16
CA GLY A 272 13.93 15.88 6.75
C GLY A 272 14.97 15.87 7.86
N ASP A 273 15.87 14.88 7.81
CA ASP A 273 17.05 14.86 8.67
C ASP A 273 18.04 16.00 8.30
N ALA A 274 19.27 15.95 8.82
CA ALA A 274 20.31 16.94 8.50
C ALA A 274 20.64 17.03 7.00
N THR A 275 20.30 16.01 6.21
CA THR A 275 20.46 15.97 4.75
C THR A 275 19.17 16.29 4.00
N GLY A 276 18.07 16.56 4.71
CA GLY A 276 16.73 16.73 4.15
C GLY A 276 16.08 15.42 3.71
N ALA A 277 16.59 14.27 4.14
CA ALA A 277 16.04 12.96 3.77
C ALA A 277 14.81 12.61 4.63
N CYS A 278 13.77 12.13 3.95
CA CYS A 278 12.59 11.53 4.57
C CYS A 278 12.39 10.13 4.01
N ALA A 279 11.94 9.21 4.85
CA ALA A 279 11.53 7.89 4.40
C ALA A 279 10.39 7.33 5.26
N SER A 280 9.64 6.42 4.66
CA SER A 280 8.67 5.59 5.35
C SER A 280 8.70 4.19 4.79
N SER A 281 8.59 3.22 5.68
CA SER A 281 8.52 1.81 5.32
C SER A 281 7.22 1.19 5.82
N VAL A 282 6.77 0.18 5.08
CA VAL A 282 5.82 -0.82 5.56
C VAL A 282 6.39 -2.21 5.36
N PHE A 283 5.89 -3.20 6.09
CA PHE A 283 6.18 -4.61 5.83
C PHE A 283 4.93 -5.30 5.30
N LEU A 284 5.07 -5.99 4.17
CA LEU A 284 4.05 -6.86 3.60
C LEU A 284 4.42 -8.32 3.85
N ALA A 285 3.48 -9.10 4.37
CA ALA A 285 3.65 -10.54 4.53
C ALA A 285 2.55 -11.29 3.78
N ALA A 286 2.95 -12.29 3.01
CA ALA A 286 2.06 -13.24 2.34
C ALA A 286 2.19 -14.59 3.04
N THR A 287 1.18 -14.97 3.83
CA THR A 287 1.17 -16.21 4.59
C THR A 287 0.35 -17.26 3.83
N PRO A 288 0.94 -18.42 3.47
CA PRO A 288 0.21 -19.50 2.83
C PRO A 288 -0.77 -20.15 3.82
N PRO A 289 -1.80 -20.87 3.32
CA PRO A 289 -2.64 -21.70 4.17
C PRO A 289 -1.81 -22.77 4.90
N ALA A 290 -2.22 -23.12 6.12
CA ALA A 290 -1.49 -24.01 7.02
C ALA A 290 -1.20 -25.41 6.44
N ASP A 291 -2.06 -25.90 5.54
CA ASP A 291 -2.03 -27.29 5.04
C ASP A 291 -1.44 -27.44 3.62
N ALA A 292 -0.81 -26.39 3.06
CA ALA A 292 -0.36 -26.40 1.66
C ALA A 292 1.13 -26.70 1.46
#